data_AF-A0A7V6YE65-F1
#
_entry.id   AF-A0A7V6YE65-F1
#
_cell.length_a   1.000
_cell.length_b   1.000
_cell.length_c   1.000
_cell.angle_alpha   90.00
_cell.angle_beta   90.00
_cell.angle_gamma   90.00
#
_symmetry.space_group_name_H-M   'P 1'
#
loop_
_entity.id
_entity.type
_entity.pdbx_description
1 polymer ?
#
loop_
_entity_poly.entity_id
_entity_poly.type
_entity_poly.pdbx_seq_one_letter_code
_entity_poly.pdbx_strand_id
1 'polypeptide(L)' 'EEVGGNLVKGYELFDVYRGPQIPEGWKSLAYGITYQHPERTLTDEEINRLHEEIKAAIRDRLGAQFR' A
#
# COMPACT_ATOMS: atom_id res chain seq x y z
N GLU A 1 9.35 14.18 -1.11
CA GLU A 1 9.75 12.80 -0.73
C GLU A 1 8.66 11.82 -1.14
N GLU A 2 9.03 10.65 -1.66
CA GLU A 2 8.09 9.55 -1.87
C GLU A 2 7.75 8.90 -0.53
N VAL A 3 6.48 8.60 -0.32
CA VAL A 3 6.00 7.98 0.93
C VAL A 3 6.52 6.55 0.99
N GLY A 4 7.24 6.18 2.06
CA GLY A 4 7.95 4.91 2.14
C GLY A 4 9.46 5.04 2.31
N GLY A 5 10.05 6.13 1.81
CA GLY A 5 11.50 6.39 1.88
C GLY A 5 12.35 5.18 1.48
N ASN A 6 13.45 4.97 2.21
CA ASN A 6 14.35 3.83 2.00
C ASN A 6 13.85 2.52 2.66
N LEU A 7 12.67 2.53 3.27
CA LEU A 7 12.14 1.38 4.01
C LEU A 7 11.22 0.51 3.16
N VAL A 8 10.64 1.06 2.08
CA VAL A 8 9.92 0.27 1.07
C VAL A 8 10.96 -0.31 0.11
N LYS A 9 11.20 -1.61 0.22
CA LYS A 9 12.13 -2.31 -0.67
C LYS A 9 11.51 -2.63 -2.03
N GLY A 10 10.19 -2.82 -2.07
CA GLY A 10 9.47 -3.14 -3.29
C GLY A 10 7.97 -3.27 -3.07
N TYR A 11 7.25 -3.29 -4.18
CA TYR A 11 5.82 -3.54 -4.23
C TYR A 11 5.47 -4.37 -5.45
N GLU A 12 4.41 -5.16 -5.35
CA GLU A 12 3.91 -6.01 -6.43
C GLU A 12 2.38 -5.98 -6.48
N LEU A 13 1.80 -5.96 -7.67
CA LEU A 13 0.37 -6.13 -7.86
C LEU A 13 0.08 -7.62 -7.96
N PHE A 14 -0.59 -8.18 -6.96
CA PHE A 14 -0.83 -9.62 -6.88
C PHE A 14 -2.22 -10.02 -7.39
N ASP A 15 -3.22 -9.13 -7.32
CA ASP A 15 -4.56 -9.43 -7.80
C ASP A 15 -5.28 -8.20 -8.36
N VAL A 16 -6.10 -8.43 -9.39
CA VAL A 16 -6.97 -7.45 -10.03
C VAL A 16 -8.36 -8.04 -10.13
N TYR A 17 -9.24 -7.63 -9.22
CA TYR A 17 -10.60 -8.13 -9.16
C TYR A 17 -11.60 -7.12 -9.73
N ARG A 18 -12.43 -7.61 -10.66
CA ARG A 18 -13.59 -6.92 -11.22
C ARG A 18 -14.76 -7.89 -11.20
N GLY A 19 -15.63 -7.77 -10.20
CA GLY A 19 -16.79 -8.64 -10.07
C GLY A 19 -17.94 -7.93 -9.37
N PRO A 20 -19.06 -8.63 -9.13
CA PRO A 20 -20.33 -8.02 -8.71
C PRO A 20 -20.26 -7.24 -7.38
N GLN A 21 -19.25 -7.51 -6.54
CA GLN A 21 -19.01 -6.84 -5.26
C GLN A 21 -18.25 -5.51 -5.40
N ILE A 22 -17.80 -5.16 -6.61
CA ILE A 22 -17.11 -3.91 -6.92
C ILE A 22 -18.06 -3.00 -7.70
N PRO A 23 -18.29 -1.75 -7.25
CA PRO A 23 -19.15 -0.81 -7.97
C PRO A 23 -18.71 -0.61 -9.43
N GLU A 24 -19.67 -0.33 -10.30
CA GLU A 24 -19.37 -0.03 -11.70
C GLU A 24 -18.42 1.17 -11.81
N GLY A 25 -17.45 1.08 -12.72
CA GLY A 25 -16.36 2.06 -12.86
C GLY A 25 -15.19 1.86 -11.89
N TRP A 26 -15.27 0.90 -10.96
CA TRP A 26 -14.18 0.57 -10.04
C TRP A 26 -13.56 -0.80 -10.34
N LYS A 27 -12.32 -0.98 -9.91
CA LYS A 27 -11.63 -2.27 -9.85
C LYS A 27 -10.94 -2.39 -8.50
N SER A 28 -10.96 -3.58 -7.91
CA SER A 28 -10.14 -3.85 -6.73
C SER A 28 -8.75 -4.25 -7.19
N LEU A 29 -7.74 -3.64 -6.58
CA LEU A 29 -6.33 -3.95 -6.81
C LEU A 29 -5.74 -4.36 -5.48
N ALA A 30 -5.01 -5.46 -5.49
CA ALA A 30 -4.39 -5.98 -4.30
C ALA A 30 -2.86 -5.93 -4.49
N TYR A 31 -2.19 -5.19 -3.61
CA TYR A 31 -0.75 -4.96 -3.67
C TYR A 31 -0.05 -5.61 -2.47
N GLY A 32 1.06 -6.28 -2.73
CA GLY A 32 2.03 -6.68 -1.72
C GLY A 32 3.08 -5.59 -1.60
N ILE A 33 3.42 -5.19 -0.37
CA ILE A 33 4.49 -4.22 -0.11
C ILE A 33 5.51 -4.88 0.81
N THR A 34 6.78 -4.84 0.41
CA THR A 34 7.89 -5.37 1.21
C THR A 34 8.59 -4.23 1.93
N TYR A 35 8.57 -4.28 3.25
CA TYR A 35 9.29 -3.34 4.12
C TYR A 35 10.61 -3.97 4.59
N GLN A 36 11.71 -3.26 4.42
CA GLN A 36 13.00 -3.72 4.92
C GLN A 36 13.93 -2.54 5.23
N HIS A 37 14.52 -2.55 6.42
CA HIS A 37 15.63 -1.67 6.76
C HIS A 37 16.96 -2.39 6.51
N PRO A 38 18.00 -1.73 5.96
CA PRO A 38 19.27 -2.37 5.60
C PRO A 38 20.06 -2.91 6.81
N GLU A 39 19.96 -2.25 7.96
CA GLU A 39 20.81 -2.53 9.13
C GLU A 39 20.10 -3.13 10.35
N ARG A 40 18.76 -3.13 10.41
CA ARG A 40 18.01 -3.58 11.58
C ARG A 40 16.65 -4.16 11.20
N THR A 41 16.02 -4.87 12.13
CA THR A 41 14.63 -5.28 12.00
C THR A 41 13.72 -4.09 12.27
N LEU A 42 12.69 -3.92 11.44
CA LEU A 42 11.63 -2.95 11.67
C LEU A 42 10.65 -3.48 12.72
N THR A 43 10.14 -2.60 13.57
CA THR A 43 9.05 -2.98 14.49
C THR A 43 7.70 -2.93 13.76
N ASP A 44 6.71 -3.65 14.30
CA ASP A 44 5.34 -3.59 13.78
C ASP A 44 4.79 -2.16 13.81
N GLU A 45 5.13 -1.36 14.82
CA GLU A 45 4.70 0.04 14.93
C GLU A 45 5.24 0.92 13.80
N GLU A 46 6.52 0.72 13.42
CA GLU A 46 7.15 1.42 12.32
C GLU A 46 6.53 1.05 10.98
N ILE A 47 6.31 -0.26 10.77
CA ILE A 47 5.67 -0.78 9.56
C ILE A 47 4.25 -0.23 9.42
N ASN A 48 3.46 -0.29 10.51
CA ASN A 48 2.08 0.17 10.50
C ASN A 48 1.97 1.67 10.25
N ARG A 49 2.83 2.49 10.87
CA ARG A 49 2.87 3.94 10.60
C ARG A 49 3.14 4.20 9.12
N LEU A 50 4.17 3.56 8.56
CA LEU A 50 4.54 3.74 7.16
C LEU A 50 3.43 3.27 6.21
N HIS A 51 2.79 2.15 6.54
CA HIS A 51 1.69 1.61 5.75
C HIS A 51 0.48 2.56 5.73
N GLU A 52 0.12 3.16 6.87
CA GLU A 52 -0.95 4.14 6.94
C GLU A 52 -0.62 5.44 6.20
N GLU A 53 0.64 5.90 6.23
CA GLU A 53 1.08 7.03 5.40
C GLU A 53 0.93 6.73 3.90
N ILE A 54 1.32 5.52 3.46
CA ILE A 54 1.16 5.07 2.07
C ILE A 54 -0.32 5.05 1.69
N LYS A 55 -1.18 4.50 2.54
CA LYS A 55 -2.63 4.47 2.32
C LYS A 55 -3.21 5.88 2.23
N ALA A 56 -2.80 6.79 3.12
CA ALA A 56 -3.23 8.18 3.08
C ALA A 56 -2.84 8.85 1.76
N ALA A 57 -1.59 8.70 1.33
CA ALA A 57 -1.12 9.27 0.07
C ALA A 57 -1.85 8.72 -1.16
N ILE A 58 -2.13 7.42 -1.19
CA ILE A 58 -2.88 6.80 -2.28
C ILE A 58 -4.34 7.28 -2.29
N ARG A 59 -4.98 7.40 -1.12
CA ARG A 59 -6.32 7.97 -1.01
C ARG A 59 -6.34 9.42 -1.50
N ASP A 60 -5.40 10.24 -1.05
CA ASP A 60 -5.41 11.67 -1.33
C ASP A 60 -5.04 11.98 -2.80
N ARG A 61 -4.18 11.16 -3.43
CA ARG A 61 -3.77 11.34 -4.84
C ARG A 61 -4.69 10.67 -5.85
N LEU A 62 -5.25 9.51 -5.52
CA LEU A 62 -6.00 8.68 -6.47
C LEU A 62 -7.49 8.51 -6.11
N GLY A 63 -7.94 9.04 -4.97
CA GLY A 63 -9.30 8.84 -4.49
C GLY A 63 -9.60 7.38 -4.14
N ALA A 64 -8.56 6.57 -3.91
CA ALA A 64 -8.71 5.15 -3.66
C ALA A 64 -9.39 4.87 -2.31
N GLN A 65 -10.15 3.78 -2.25
CA GLN A 65 -10.76 3.29 -1.04
C GLN A 65 -10.08 1.98 -0.62
N PHE A 66 -9.69 1.91 0.65
CA PHE A 66 -9.12 0.71 1.27
C PHE A 66 -10.21 -0.02 2.04
N ARG A 67 -10.18 -1.35 2.00
CA ARG A 67 -11.10 -2.25 2.71
C ARG A 67 -10.29 -3.20 3.58
#